data_AF-A0A968TTI9-F1
#
_entry.id   AF-A0A968TTI9-F1
#
_cell.length_a   1.000
_cell.length_b   1.000
_cell.length_c   1.000
_cell.angle_alpha   90.00
_cell.angle_beta   90.00
_cell.angle_gamma   90.00
#
_symmetry.space_group_name_H-M   'P 1'
#
loop_
_entity.id
_entity.type
_entity.pdbx_description
1 polymer ?
#
loop_
_entity_poly.entity_id
_entity_poly.type
_entity_poly.pdbx_seq_one_letter_code
_entity_poly.pdbx_strand_id
1 'polypeptide(L)'
;MSLKESIHPDTGRVHAQFHQGGAATGRLSSSGPNLQNIPIRSDLGKQIRKAFVAQPGHQLVCADYSQIELRVLAHLSQDANLI
;
A
#
# COMPACT_ATOMS: atom_id res chain seq x y z
N MET A 1 -7.77 -9.39 -14.07
CA MET A 1 -7.27 -10.54 -13.29
C MET A 1 -7.80 -10.41 -11.88
N SER A 2 -8.52 -11.41 -11.38
CA SER A 2 -9.04 -11.37 -10.02
C SER A 2 -7.91 -11.62 -9.02
N LEU A 3 -7.97 -11.03 -7.82
CA LEU A 3 -6.92 -11.22 -6.80
C LEU A 3 -6.74 -12.69 -6.40
N LYS A 4 -7.80 -13.50 -6.56
CA LYS A 4 -7.80 -14.95 -6.29
C LYS A 4 -6.92 -15.71 -7.29
N GLU A 5 -6.92 -15.32 -8.55
CA GLU A 5 -6.08 -15.93 -9.60
C GLU A 5 -4.59 -15.65 -9.40
N SER A 6 -4.25 -14.63 -8.61
CA SER A 6 -2.85 -14.23 -8.34
C SER A 6 -2.21 -14.98 -7.17
N ILE A 7 -2.86 -16.01 -6.62
CA ILE A 7 -2.28 -16.87 -5.57
C ILE A 7 -1.28 -17.82 -6.23
N HIS A 8 -0.01 -17.72 -5.85
CA HIS A 8 1.03 -18.58 -6.38
C HIS A 8 0.89 -20.02 -5.82
N PRO A 9 0.88 -21.06 -6.67
CA PRO A 9 0.57 -22.43 -6.26
C PRO A 9 1.53 -22.97 -5.19
N ASP A 10 2.84 -22.72 -5.34
CA ASP A 10 3.83 -23.31 -4.43
C ASP A 10 3.93 -22.60 -3.07
N THR A 11 3.60 -21.31 -3.00
CA THR A 11 3.76 -20.52 -1.76
C THR A 11 2.44 -20.25 -1.06
N GLY A 12 1.31 -20.35 -1.77
CA GLY A 12 0.00 -19.96 -1.27
C GLY A 12 -0.15 -18.46 -1.01
N ARG A 13 0.72 -17.61 -1.60
CA ARG A 13 0.76 -16.16 -1.38
C ARG A 13 0.53 -15.37 -2.67
N VAL A 14 0.10 -14.12 -2.51
CA VAL A 14 0.04 -13.14 -3.60
C VAL A 14 1.37 -12.39 -3.67
N HIS A 15 2.00 -12.36 -4.84
CA HIS A 15 3.28 -11.69 -5.08
C HIS A 15 3.07 -10.52 -6.03
N ALA A 16 3.31 -9.30 -5.55
CA ALA A 16 3.27 -8.10 -6.40
C ALA A 16 4.67 -7.72 -6.86
N GLN A 17 4.75 -7.14 -8.05
CA GLN A 17 5.96 -6.50 -8.56
C GLN A 17 5.94 -5.03 -8.17
N PHE A 18 7.05 -4.54 -7.59
CA PHE A 18 7.25 -3.13 -7.28
C PHE A 18 8.24 -2.51 -8.26
N HIS A 19 7.81 -1.48 -8.98
CA HIS A 19 8.62 -0.79 -9.98
C HIS A 19 9.23 0.46 -9.37
N GLN A 20 10.57 0.52 -9.38
CA GLN A 20 11.31 1.64 -8.80
C GLN A 20 11.32 2.90 -9.69
N GLY A 21 11.26 2.73 -11.01
CA GLY A 21 11.25 3.83 -11.99
C GLY A 21 9.87 4.19 -12.55
N GLY A 22 8.79 3.74 -11.92
CA GLY A 22 7.45 3.79 -12.50
C GLY A 22 6.79 5.19 -12.48
N ALA A 23 6.98 5.97 -11.42
CA ALA A 23 6.35 7.29 -11.29
C ALA A 23 7.35 8.43 -11.50
N ALA A 24 6.93 9.48 -12.22
CA ALA A 24 7.75 10.67 -12.46
C ALA A 24 8.19 11.39 -11.18
N THR A 25 7.45 11.21 -10.08
CA THR A 25 7.74 11.80 -8.77
C THR A 25 8.70 10.96 -7.91
N GLY A 26 9.19 9.83 -8.41
CA GLY A 26 10.05 8.90 -7.66
C GLY A 26 9.30 7.94 -6.73
N ARG A 27 7.95 7.93 -6.74
CA ARG A 27 7.16 6.93 -6.01
C ARG A 27 7.29 5.55 -6.64
N LEU A 28 7.25 4.50 -5.80
CA LEU A 28 7.07 3.13 -6.26
C LEU A 28 5.69 2.97 -6.92
N SER A 29 5.59 2.15 -7.95
CA SER A 29 4.31 1.64 -8.45
C SER A 29 4.24 0.12 -8.31
N SER A 30 3.05 -0.47 -8.31
CA SER A 30 2.87 -1.92 -8.21
C SER A 30 1.99 -2.53 -9.29
N SER A 31 2.34 -3.73 -9.75
CA SER A 31 1.57 -4.49 -10.74
C SER A 31 1.64 -6.00 -10.50
N GLY A 32 0.74 -6.74 -11.17
CA GLY A 32 0.77 -8.19 -11.23
C GLY A 32 0.64 -8.94 -9.90
N PRO A 33 -0.29 -8.61 -8.96
CA PRO A 33 -1.35 -7.60 -9.01
C PRO A 33 -0.95 -6.26 -8.36
N ASN A 34 -1.71 -5.19 -8.62
CA ASN A 34 -1.49 -3.90 -7.96
C ASN A 34 -2.00 -3.94 -6.51
N LEU A 35 -1.08 -3.95 -5.55
CA LEU A 35 -1.38 -3.99 -4.11
C LEU A 35 -1.37 -2.60 -3.44
N GLN A 36 -1.00 -1.55 -4.16
CA GLN A 36 -1.08 -0.18 -3.64
C GLN A 36 -2.52 0.35 -3.64
N ASN A 37 -3.35 -0.10 -4.59
CA ASN A 37 -4.71 0.41 -4.81
C ASN A 37 -5.80 -0.54 -4.27
N ILE A 38 -5.54 -1.25 -3.16
CA ILE A 38 -6.57 -2.09 -2.54
C ILE A 38 -7.69 -1.21 -1.95
N PRO A 39 -8.96 -1.44 -2.32
CA PRO A 39 -10.07 -0.62 -1.83
C PRO A 39 -10.17 -0.62 -0.30
N ILE A 40 -10.48 0.54 0.28
CA ILE A 40 -10.67 0.70 1.75
C ILE A 40 -11.93 1.47 2.14
N ARG A 41 -12.47 2.31 1.25
CA ARG A 41 -13.53 3.28 1.64
C ARG A 41 -14.92 2.66 1.74
N SER A 42 -15.31 1.81 0.77
CA SER A 42 -16.61 1.14 0.78
C SER A 42 -16.61 -0.07 1.71
N ASP A 43 -17.78 -0.51 2.16
CA ASP A 43 -17.89 -1.70 3.02
C ASP A 43 -17.41 -2.97 2.33
N LEU A 44 -17.70 -3.11 1.03
CA LEU A 44 -17.11 -4.15 0.19
C LEU A 44 -15.58 -4.03 0.15
N GLY A 45 -15.03 -2.82 0.02
CA GLY A 45 -13.59 -2.60 0.04
C GLY A 45 -12.93 -3.00 1.37
N LYS A 46 -13.56 -2.63 2.48
CA LYS A 46 -13.12 -3.07 3.82
C LYS A 46 -13.12 -4.60 3.93
N GLN A 47 -14.13 -5.28 3.37
CA GLN A 47 -14.16 -6.75 3.34
C GLN A 47 -13.02 -7.33 2.49
N ILE A 48 -12.72 -6.74 1.32
CA ILE A 48 -11.57 -7.15 0.49
C ILE A 48 -10.27 -7.00 1.27
N ARG A 49 -10.07 -5.89 2.00
CA ARG A 49 -8.85 -5.67 2.78
C ARG A 49 -8.68 -6.67 3.93
N LYS A 50 -9.78 -7.18 4.51
CA LYS A 50 -9.73 -8.24 5.54
C LYS A 50 -9.22 -9.59 5.00
N ALA A 51 -9.20 -9.81 3.70
CA ALA A 51 -8.65 -11.02 3.11
C ALA A 51 -7.10 -11.07 3.16
N PHE A 52 -6.44 -9.94 3.40
CA PHE A 52 -5.00 -9.87 3.59
C PHE A 52 -4.66 -10.22 5.04
N VAL A 53 -4.15 -11.42 5.26
CA VAL A 53 -3.88 -11.99 6.58
C VAL A 53 -2.40 -12.33 6.76
N ALA A 54 -1.94 -12.27 8.00
CA ALA A 54 -0.64 -12.82 8.38
C ALA A 54 -0.68 -14.35 8.35
N GLN A 55 0.49 -14.97 8.23
CA GLN A 55 0.64 -16.41 8.46
C GLN A 55 0.44 -16.76 9.95
N PRO A 56 0.15 -18.02 10.30
CA PRO A 56 0.00 -18.44 11.70
C PRO A 56 1.19 -18.05 12.57
N GLY A 57 0.92 -17.62 13.81
CA GLY A 57 1.93 -17.15 14.76
C GLY A 57 2.51 -15.76 14.45
N HIS A 58 2.03 -15.07 13.42
CA HIS A 58 2.50 -13.74 13.02
C HIS A 58 1.38 -12.71 13.03
N GLN A 59 1.75 -11.43 13.00
CA GLN A 59 0.82 -10.31 12.91
C GLN A 59 1.24 -9.37 11.77
N LEU A 60 0.25 -8.76 11.11
CA LEU A 60 0.51 -7.67 10.17
C LEU A 60 0.60 -6.36 10.96
N VAL A 61 1.70 -5.64 10.78
CA VAL A 61 1.88 -4.29 11.32
C VAL A 61 1.75 -3.31 10.17
N CYS A 62 0.83 -2.36 10.30
CA CYS A 62 0.63 -1.29 9.34
C CYS A 62 1.12 0.02 9.96
N ALA A 63 1.96 0.75 9.23
CA ALA A 63 2.40 2.08 9.59
C ALA A 63 2.10 3.03 8.41
N ASP A 64 1.52 4.18 8.73
CA ASP A 64 1.20 5.24 7.78
C ASP A 64 1.70 6.56 8.35
N TYR A 65 2.38 7.35 7.52
CA TYR A 65 2.94 8.62 7.98
C TYR A 65 1.82 9.64 8.18
N SER A 66 1.67 10.11 9.41
CA SER A 66 0.73 11.18 9.74
C SER A 66 1.02 12.44 8.93
N GLN A 67 0.13 12.77 8.00
CA GLN A 67 0.16 14.01 7.22
C GLN A 67 1.48 14.25 6.48
N ILE A 68 2.08 13.20 5.90
CA ILE A 68 3.44 13.26 5.32
C ILE A 68 3.65 14.41 4.36
N GLU A 69 2.70 14.68 3.45
CA GLU A 69 2.85 15.74 2.45
C GLU A 69 2.83 17.14 3.09
N LEU A 70 2.01 17.35 4.13
CA LEU A 70 1.98 18.61 4.88
C LEU A 70 3.26 18.83 5.68
N ARG A 71 3.81 17.76 6.28
CA ARG A 71 5.07 17.83 7.01
C ARG A 71 6.26 18.13 6.10
N VAL A 72 6.28 17.51 4.92
CA VAL A 72 7.29 17.82 3.88
C VAL A 72 7.12 19.28 3.43
N LEU A 73 5.89 19.75 3.22
CA LEU A 73 5.62 21.13 2.86
C LEU A 73 6.10 22.11 3.95
N ALA A 74 5.76 21.89 5.21
CA ALA A 74 6.20 22.71 6.34
C ALA A 74 7.73 22.83 6.39
N HIS A 75 8.43 21.71 6.18
CA HIS A 75 9.89 21.69 6.15
C HIS A 75 10.47 22.42 4.92
N LEU A 76 9.86 22.31 3.75
CA LEU A 76 10.37 22.98 2.54
C LEU A 76 10.02 24.47 2.51
N SER A 77 8.85 24.87 3.03
CA SER A 77 8.39 26.25 3.04
C SER A 77 8.97 27.09 4.18
N GLN A 78 9.36 26.44 5.29
CA GLN A 78 9.76 27.11 6.55
C GLN A 78 8.67 28.06 7.09
N ASP A 79 7.41 27.83 6.74
CA ASP A 79 6.29 28.63 7.22
C ASP A 79 6.02 28.31 8.71
N ALA A 80 6.19 29.30 9.57
CA ALA A 80 5.99 29.17 11.01
C ALA A 80 4.55 28.78 11.40
N ASN A 81 3.56 29.00 10.52
CA ASN A 81 2.18 28.58 10.77
C ASN A 81 1.92 27.09 10.48
N LEU A 82 2.87 26.41 9.81
CA LEU A 82 2.79 24.99 9.45
C LEU A 82 3.67 24.08 10.31
N ILE A 83 4.49 24.64 11.22
CA ILE A 83 5.44 23.92 12.09
C ILE A 83 4.78 23.56 13.42
#